data_AF-A0A0V7YZE4-F1
#
_entry.id   AF-A0A0V7YZE4-F1
#
_cell.length_a   1.000
_cell.length_b   1.000
_cell.length_c   1.000
_cell.angle_alpha   90.00
_cell.angle_beta   90.00
_cell.angle_gamma   90.00
#
_symmetry.space_group_name_H-M   'P 1'
#
loop_
_entity.id
_entity.type
_entity.pdbx_description
1 polymer ?
#
loop_
_entity_poly.entity_id
_entity_poly.type
_entity_poly.pdbx_seq_one_letter_code
_entity_poly.pdbx_strand_id
1 'polypeptide(L)'
;MRPSLLVLLGLSLLASPQSLLAQVATGEVATTTIEADEPRQGPPPPLPELSDPNGRAAEALNEPSERSSIPKVLRSSGSKAGGPANDLNPSGQAEAPAPPKGDLGKVAAGKELFHGNYCGKGQRGEGLPPIDALDSACMRHDACYDTAGYSSCTCDAALRREAASVSDDPDASLETRRRALSVTEATAAMDCRRP
;
A
#
# COMPACT_ATOMS: atom_id res chain seq x y z
N MET A 1 -59.29 -0.41 1.39
CA MET A 1 -60.29 -1.12 0.56
C MET A 1 -60.18 -0.59 -0.86
N ARG A 2 -59.69 -1.45 -1.79
CA ARG A 2 -59.80 -1.50 -3.28
C ARG A 2 -59.77 -0.21 -4.15
N PRO A 3 -59.32 -0.26 -5.43
CA PRO A 3 -58.32 -1.15 -6.04
C PRO A 3 -57.39 -0.50 -7.10
N SER A 4 -56.37 -1.29 -7.43
CA SER A 4 -55.50 -1.38 -8.61
C SER A 4 -56.01 -0.86 -9.96
N LEU A 5 -55.09 -0.27 -10.74
CA LEU A 5 -55.12 -0.29 -12.21
C LEU A 5 -53.71 -0.57 -12.74
N LEU A 6 -53.57 -1.76 -13.33
CA LEU A 6 -52.42 -2.27 -14.05
C LEU A 6 -52.28 -1.55 -15.40
N VAL A 7 -51.10 -1.03 -15.71
CA VAL A 7 -50.66 -0.84 -17.10
C VAL A 7 -49.22 -1.34 -17.21
N LEU A 8 -49.08 -2.56 -17.73
CA LEU A 8 -47.83 -3.08 -18.28
C LEU A 8 -47.62 -2.43 -19.65
N LEU A 9 -46.51 -1.70 -19.82
CA LEU A 9 -45.96 -1.40 -21.14
C LEU A 9 -44.50 -1.84 -21.15
N GLY A 10 -44.25 -3.01 -21.74
CA GLY A 10 -42.91 -3.48 -22.04
C GLY A 10 -42.39 -2.81 -23.31
N LEU A 11 -41.18 -2.25 -23.23
CA LEU A 11 -40.40 -1.87 -24.41
C LEU A 11 -38.99 -2.48 -24.26
N SER A 12 -38.76 -3.56 -24.99
CA SER A 12 -37.48 -4.26 -25.11
C SER A 12 -36.57 -3.49 -26.07
N LEU A 13 -35.51 -2.86 -25.56
CA LEU A 13 -34.43 -2.32 -26.40
C LEU A 13 -33.39 -3.43 -26.69
N LEU A 14 -33.44 -3.97 -27.91
CA LEU A 14 -32.34 -4.72 -28.51
C LEU A 14 -31.38 -3.72 -29.17
N ALA A 15 -30.19 -3.54 -28.58
CA ALA A 15 -29.08 -2.82 -29.20
C ALA A 15 -27.95 -3.81 -29.51
N SER A 16 -27.73 -4.08 -30.79
CA SER A 16 -26.62 -4.87 -31.31
C SER A 16 -25.30 -4.06 -31.27
N PRO A 17 -24.12 -4.71 -31.12
CA PRO A 17 -22.83 -4.04 -31.08
C PRO A 17 -22.27 -3.83 -32.51
N GLN A 18 -21.84 -2.62 -32.84
CA GLN A 18 -21.00 -2.37 -34.03
C GLN A 18 -19.52 -2.42 -33.63
N SER A 19 -18.79 -3.37 -34.21
CA SER A 19 -17.34 -3.51 -34.10
C SER A 19 -16.64 -2.39 -34.87
N LEU A 20 -15.96 -1.50 -34.14
CA LEU A 20 -15.05 -0.51 -34.72
C LEU A 20 -13.67 -1.16 -34.93
N LEU A 21 -13.29 -1.38 -36.20
CA LEU A 21 -11.89 -1.59 -36.61
C LEU A 21 -11.41 -0.30 -37.26
N ALA A 22 -10.37 0.32 -36.69
CA ALA A 22 -9.67 1.45 -37.29
C ALA A 22 -8.15 1.27 -37.18
N GLN A 23 -7.60 0.67 -38.23
CA GLN A 23 -6.43 1.08 -39.02
C GLN A 23 -5.17 1.56 -38.27
N VAL A 24 -4.15 0.70 -38.28
CA VAL A 24 -2.74 1.04 -38.06
C VAL A 24 -2.24 1.83 -39.26
N ALA A 25 -1.88 3.10 -39.05
CA ALA A 25 -1.17 3.91 -40.04
C ALA A 25 0.34 3.73 -39.84
N THR A 26 0.99 3.07 -40.80
CA THR A 26 2.45 3.05 -40.95
C THR A 26 2.90 4.40 -41.52
N GLY A 27 3.50 5.23 -40.67
CA GLY A 27 4.18 6.47 -41.06
C GLY A 27 5.69 6.28 -40.98
N GLU A 28 6.32 6.11 -42.15
CA GLU A 28 7.77 6.12 -42.35
C GLU A 28 8.21 7.56 -42.63
N VAL A 29 9.07 8.14 -41.78
CA VAL A 29 9.81 9.38 -42.11
C VAL A 29 11.21 9.38 -41.47
N ALA A 30 12.20 9.29 -42.36
CA ALA A 30 13.53 9.89 -42.39
C ALA A 30 14.39 9.93 -41.12
N THR A 31 15.41 9.07 -41.11
CA THR A 31 16.59 9.13 -40.24
C THR A 31 17.55 10.21 -40.75
N THR A 32 17.68 11.32 -40.01
CA THR A 32 18.81 12.25 -40.15
C THR A 32 19.99 11.70 -39.36
N THR A 33 21.08 11.40 -40.06
CA THR A 33 22.37 10.96 -39.51
C THR A 33 23.00 12.11 -38.71
N ILE A 34 23.09 11.95 -37.39
CA ILE A 34 23.97 12.76 -36.53
C ILE A 34 25.21 11.91 -36.27
N GLU A 35 26.36 12.42 -36.70
CA GLU A 35 27.68 11.84 -36.46
C GLU A 35 27.97 11.90 -34.95
N ALA A 36 28.05 10.74 -34.30
CA ALA A 36 28.26 10.61 -32.88
C ALA A 36 29.76 10.61 -32.57
N ASP A 37 30.22 11.63 -31.84
CA ASP A 37 31.51 11.60 -31.13
C ASP A 37 31.43 10.51 -30.06
N GLU A 38 32.31 9.51 -30.14
CA GLU A 38 32.26 8.30 -29.32
C GLU A 38 32.69 8.63 -27.87
N PRO A 39 31.83 8.42 -26.83
CA PRO A 39 32.22 8.68 -25.46
C PRO A 39 33.25 7.64 -25.02
N ARG A 40 34.50 8.06 -24.75
CA ARG A 40 35.51 7.19 -24.14
C ARG A 40 35.01 6.67 -22.78
N GLN A 41 34.66 5.39 -22.74
CA GLN A 41 34.28 4.71 -21.50
C GLN A 41 35.51 4.56 -20.60
N GLY A 42 35.42 5.11 -19.39
CA GLY A 42 36.38 4.82 -18.32
C GLY A 42 36.30 3.35 -17.87
N PRO A 43 37.31 2.84 -17.15
CA PRO A 43 37.33 1.45 -16.72
C PRO A 43 36.07 1.11 -15.89
N PRO A 44 35.51 -0.09 -16.06
CA PRO A 44 34.34 -0.49 -15.28
C PRO A 44 34.68 -0.55 -13.78
N PRO A 45 33.73 -0.17 -12.91
CA PRO A 45 33.93 -0.32 -11.47
C PRO A 45 34.14 -1.81 -11.13
N PRO A 46 34.97 -2.11 -10.12
CA PRO A 46 35.19 -3.49 -9.71
C PRO A 46 33.86 -4.13 -9.28
N LEU A 47 33.64 -5.36 -9.75
CA LEU A 47 32.46 -6.14 -9.40
C LEU A 47 32.48 -6.50 -7.90
N PRO A 48 31.32 -6.47 -7.21
CA PRO A 48 31.25 -6.90 -5.82
C PRO A 48 31.51 -8.40 -5.70
N GLU A 49 32.34 -8.79 -4.73
CA GLU A 49 32.56 -10.18 -4.32
C GLU A 49 31.25 -10.77 -3.78
N LEU A 50 30.63 -11.67 -4.54
CA LEU A 50 29.34 -12.32 -4.23
C LEU A 50 29.47 -13.55 -3.31
N SER A 51 30.60 -13.71 -2.63
CA SER A 51 30.96 -14.95 -1.94
C SER A 51 30.28 -15.15 -0.58
N ASP A 52 29.51 -14.18 -0.08
CA ASP A 52 28.72 -14.33 1.14
C ASP A 52 27.42 -13.51 1.07
N PRO A 53 26.24 -14.14 0.84
CA PRO A 53 24.97 -13.42 0.75
C PRO A 53 24.52 -12.78 2.08
N ASN A 54 25.18 -13.12 3.21
CA ASN A 54 24.90 -12.54 4.52
C ASN A 54 26.15 -11.95 5.22
N GLY A 55 27.27 -11.85 4.51
CA GLY A 55 28.55 -11.36 5.02
C GLY A 55 28.60 -9.85 5.14
N ARG A 56 27.73 -9.25 5.95
CA ARG A 56 27.94 -7.90 6.45
C ARG A 56 28.95 -7.98 7.59
N ALA A 57 30.12 -7.39 7.38
CA ALA A 57 30.97 -6.95 8.49
C ALA A 57 30.08 -6.20 9.50
N ALA A 58 30.32 -6.48 10.78
CA ALA A 58 29.51 -6.06 11.91
C ALA A 58 29.60 -4.55 12.20
N GLU A 59 29.25 -3.71 11.24
CA GLU A 59 28.98 -2.30 11.47
C GLU A 59 27.50 -2.11 11.83
N ALA A 60 27.26 -1.42 12.94
CA ALA A 60 25.92 -1.06 13.37
C ALA A 60 25.19 -0.31 12.24
N LEU A 61 23.94 -0.69 11.96
CA LEU A 61 23.06 -0.08 10.94
C LEU A 61 22.83 1.44 11.13
N ASN A 62 23.32 2.01 12.23
CA ASN A 62 23.14 3.40 12.60
C ASN A 62 24.32 4.29 12.18
N GLU A 63 25.45 3.73 11.73
CA GLU A 63 26.63 4.52 11.33
C GLU A 63 27.17 4.05 9.97
N PRO A 64 27.26 4.93 8.95
CA PRO A 64 27.77 4.56 7.63
C PRO A 64 29.30 4.43 7.63
N SER A 65 29.82 3.36 7.02
CA SER A 65 31.27 3.14 6.90
C SER A 65 31.97 4.25 6.10
N GLU A 66 33.27 4.42 6.36
CA GLU A 66 34.19 5.41 5.75
C GLU A 66 34.21 5.39 4.21
N ARG A 67 33.64 4.36 3.57
CA ARG A 67 33.56 4.20 2.11
C ARG A 67 32.32 4.83 1.48
N SER A 68 31.44 5.46 2.26
CA SER A 68 30.23 6.07 1.71
C SER A 68 30.55 7.34 0.91
N SER A 69 30.27 7.32 -0.40
CA SER A 69 30.42 8.47 -1.31
C SER A 69 29.37 9.57 -1.11
N ILE A 70 28.45 9.41 -0.15
CA ILE A 70 27.40 10.39 0.13
C ILE A 70 28.05 11.61 0.78
N PRO A 71 27.83 12.84 0.28
CA PRO A 71 28.31 14.06 0.94
C PRO A 71 27.85 14.16 2.40
N LYS A 72 28.72 14.61 3.33
CA LYS A 72 28.43 14.66 4.77
C LYS A 72 27.18 15.48 5.13
N VAL A 73 26.89 16.51 4.34
CA VAL A 73 25.67 17.34 4.46
C VAL A 73 24.38 16.61 4.10
N LEU A 74 24.46 15.52 3.32
CA LEU A 74 23.30 14.71 2.92
C LEU A 74 23.15 13.45 3.79
N ARG A 75 24.12 13.12 4.65
CA ARG A 75 24.09 11.92 5.49
C ARG A 75 22.97 11.94 6.55
N SER A 76 22.62 13.11 7.10
CA SER A 76 21.52 13.24 8.08
C SER A 76 20.14 13.39 7.43
N SER A 77 20.08 13.42 6.09
CA SER A 77 18.83 13.64 5.35
C SER A 77 17.84 12.49 5.55
N GLY A 78 18.34 11.25 5.73
CA GLY A 78 17.51 10.08 6.06
C GLY A 78 17.04 10.00 7.52
N SER A 79 17.63 10.81 8.42
CA SER A 79 17.28 10.81 9.85
C SER A 79 16.15 11.79 10.18
N LYS A 80 15.85 12.74 9.28
CA LYS A 80 14.68 13.62 9.42
C LYS A 80 13.43 12.88 8.95
N ALA A 81 12.42 12.78 9.83
CA ALA A 81 11.08 12.39 9.41
C ALA A 81 10.62 13.35 8.29
N GLY A 82 10.22 12.80 7.14
CA GLY A 82 9.84 13.56 5.95
C GLY A 82 10.96 13.84 4.93
N GLY A 83 12.23 13.59 5.28
CA GLY A 83 13.37 13.76 4.36
C GLY A 83 13.47 15.16 3.72
N PRO A 84 14.29 15.32 2.67
CA PRO A 84 14.35 16.56 1.89
C PRO A 84 13.09 16.77 1.02
N ALA A 85 12.22 15.76 0.91
CA ALA A 85 10.95 15.86 0.20
C ALA A 85 9.96 16.80 0.91
N ASN A 86 10.05 16.94 2.24
CA ASN A 86 9.25 17.90 2.98
C ASN A 86 9.59 19.36 2.63
N ASP A 87 10.83 19.64 2.21
CA ASP A 87 11.26 20.98 1.76
C ASP A 87 10.65 21.37 0.40
N LEU A 88 10.13 20.39 -0.34
CA LEU A 88 9.45 20.57 -1.62
C LEU A 88 7.92 20.60 -1.49
N ASN A 89 7.38 20.55 -0.27
CA ASN A 89 5.94 20.65 -0.04
C ASN A 89 5.51 22.14 0.01
N PRO A 90 4.88 22.70 -1.05
CA PRO A 90 4.55 24.11 -1.13
C PRO A 90 3.46 24.56 -0.14
N SER A 91 2.78 23.61 0.53
CA SER A 91 1.74 23.90 1.52
C SER A 91 2.28 24.35 2.88
N GLY A 92 3.59 24.27 3.13
CA GLY A 92 4.27 24.84 4.31
C GLY A 92 3.88 24.23 5.67
N GLN A 93 2.94 23.29 5.71
CA GLN A 93 2.60 22.56 6.92
C GLN A 93 3.65 21.46 7.10
N ALA A 94 4.45 21.58 8.16
CA ALA A 94 5.29 20.47 8.59
C ALA A 94 4.36 19.28 8.86
N GLU A 95 4.62 18.17 8.16
CA GLU A 95 3.99 16.89 8.44
C GLU A 95 4.07 16.64 9.95
N ALA A 96 2.93 16.32 10.59
CA ALA A 96 2.94 15.94 12.00
C ALA A 96 3.99 14.86 12.23
N PRO A 97 4.76 14.91 13.34
CA PRO A 97 5.75 13.89 13.65
C PRO A 97 5.14 12.52 13.45
N ALA A 98 5.85 11.65 12.72
CA ALA A 98 5.38 10.29 12.51
C ALA A 98 5.04 9.68 13.89
N PRO A 99 3.87 9.05 14.05
CA PRO A 99 3.54 8.40 15.32
C PRO A 99 4.66 7.42 15.68
N PRO A 100 4.92 7.19 16.98
CA PRO A 100 5.97 6.28 17.41
C PRO A 100 5.78 4.95 16.68
N LYS A 101 6.84 4.51 16.00
CA LYS A 101 6.83 3.21 15.32
C LYS A 101 6.61 2.16 16.40
N GLY A 102 5.42 1.56 16.42
CA GLY A 102 5.12 0.44 17.29
C GLY A 102 6.11 -0.71 17.05
N ASP A 103 6.24 -1.61 18.02
CA ASP A 103 7.09 -2.78 17.88
C ASP A 103 6.42 -3.78 16.91
N LEU A 104 6.79 -3.71 15.63
CA LEU A 104 6.28 -4.61 14.60
C LEU A 104 6.52 -6.08 14.95
N GLY A 105 7.58 -6.40 15.70
CA GLY A 105 7.87 -7.76 16.15
C GLY A 105 6.81 -8.26 17.13
N LYS A 106 6.36 -7.40 18.06
CA LYS A 106 5.25 -7.74 18.97
C LYS A 106 3.90 -7.83 18.26
N VAL A 107 3.64 -6.97 17.28
CA VAL A 107 2.42 -7.04 16.46
C VAL A 107 2.38 -8.36 15.68
N ALA A 108 3.47 -8.71 14.99
CA ALA A 108 3.59 -9.98 14.28
C ALA A 108 3.49 -11.20 15.21
N ALA A 109 4.02 -11.10 16.43
CA ALA A 109 3.89 -12.14 17.45
C ALA A 109 2.49 -12.21 18.09
N GLY A 110 1.58 -11.27 17.80
CA GLY A 110 0.27 -11.16 18.42
C GLY A 110 0.31 -10.78 19.90
N LYS A 111 1.39 -10.14 20.35
CA LYS A 111 1.53 -9.62 21.72
C LYS A 111 0.94 -8.23 21.87
N GLU A 112 0.83 -7.50 20.76
CA GLU A 112 0.23 -6.18 20.67
C GLU A 112 -0.67 -6.11 19.43
N LEU A 113 -1.71 -5.27 19.49
CA LEU A 113 -2.54 -4.96 18.33
C LEU A 113 -1.85 -3.92 17.45
N PHE A 114 -2.07 -4.03 16.15
CA PHE A 114 -1.61 -3.06 15.18
C PHE A 114 -2.33 -1.72 15.35
N HIS A 115 -3.63 -1.75 15.60
CA HIS A 115 -4.48 -0.57 15.76
C HIS A 115 -5.72 -0.90 16.60
N GLY A 116 -6.19 0.08 17.38
CA GLY A 116 -7.45 -0.02 18.12
C GLY A 116 -7.59 -1.24 19.03
N ASN A 117 -8.78 -1.84 18.99
CA ASN A 117 -9.18 -2.98 19.80
C ASN A 117 -9.26 -4.30 19.01
N TYR A 118 -9.25 -4.23 17.68
CA TYR A 118 -9.53 -5.37 16.79
C TYR A 118 -8.47 -5.59 15.71
N CYS A 119 -7.73 -4.56 15.28
CA CYS A 119 -6.76 -4.77 14.22
C CYS A 119 -5.48 -5.46 14.73
N GLY A 120 -5.37 -6.78 14.50
CA GLY A 120 -4.17 -7.55 14.82
C GLY A 120 -4.48 -9.04 14.96
N LYS A 121 -3.52 -9.80 15.45
CA LYS A 121 -3.78 -11.20 15.82
C LYS A 121 -4.48 -11.23 17.18
N GLY A 122 -5.76 -11.61 17.19
CA GLY A 122 -6.62 -11.54 18.37
C GLY A 122 -7.16 -10.13 18.60
N GLN A 123 -7.87 -9.93 19.72
CA GLN A 123 -8.54 -8.67 20.05
C GLN A 123 -8.38 -8.32 21.54
N ARG A 124 -8.52 -7.05 21.90
CA ARG A 124 -8.44 -6.57 23.30
C ARG A 124 -9.66 -6.91 24.14
N GLY A 125 -10.79 -7.29 23.53
CA GLY A 125 -11.92 -7.82 24.27
C GLY A 125 -13.25 -7.76 23.53
N GLU A 126 -14.06 -8.78 23.73
CA GLU A 126 -15.46 -8.79 23.31
C GLU A 126 -16.21 -7.65 24.03
N GLY A 127 -17.01 -6.89 23.30
CA GLY A 127 -17.87 -5.83 23.86
C GLY A 127 -17.22 -4.46 24.03
N LEU A 128 -15.96 -4.26 23.65
CA LEU A 128 -15.40 -2.91 23.49
C LEU A 128 -15.90 -2.30 22.17
N PRO A 129 -16.26 -1.00 22.12
CA PRO A 129 -16.56 -0.39 20.83
C PRO A 129 -15.27 -0.25 20.00
N PRO A 130 -15.35 -0.37 18.66
CA PRO A 130 -14.23 0.02 17.80
C PRO A 130 -13.95 1.52 17.95
N ILE A 131 -12.67 1.90 17.93
CA ILE A 131 -12.28 3.30 18.21
C ILE A 131 -12.38 4.22 16.98
N ASP A 132 -12.35 3.65 15.78
CA ASP A 132 -12.53 4.36 14.51
C ASP A 132 -13.04 3.42 13.40
N ALA A 133 -13.18 3.94 12.18
CA ALA A 133 -13.70 3.19 11.04
C ALA A 133 -12.80 2.00 10.63
N LEU A 134 -11.48 2.13 10.77
CA LEU A 134 -10.54 1.04 10.50
C LEU A 134 -10.71 -0.08 11.53
N ASP A 135 -10.76 0.28 12.81
CA ASP A 135 -10.98 -0.68 13.91
C ASP A 135 -12.33 -1.39 13.76
N SER A 136 -13.35 -0.70 13.25
CA SER A 136 -14.66 -1.29 12.94
C SER A 136 -14.60 -2.32 11.80
N ALA A 137 -13.76 -2.08 10.78
CA ALA A 137 -13.54 -3.05 9.71
C ALA A 137 -12.82 -4.31 10.23
N CYS A 138 -11.81 -4.15 11.08
CA CYS A 138 -11.12 -5.25 11.73
C CYS A 138 -12.08 -6.07 12.63
N MET A 139 -12.95 -5.40 13.40
CA MET A 139 -13.97 -6.08 14.21
C MET A 139 -14.92 -6.96 13.36
N ARG A 140 -15.33 -6.48 12.18
CA ARG A 140 -16.16 -7.27 11.26
C ARG A 140 -15.39 -8.45 10.64
N HIS A 141 -14.10 -8.26 10.39
CA HIS A 141 -13.23 -9.33 9.90
C HIS A 141 -13.05 -10.45 10.92
N ASP A 142 -12.81 -10.11 12.18
CA ASP A 142 -12.73 -11.09 13.28
C ASP A 142 -14.04 -11.90 13.38
N ALA A 143 -15.19 -11.22 13.39
CA ALA A 143 -16.49 -11.88 13.42
C ALA A 143 -16.75 -12.77 12.18
N CYS A 144 -16.21 -12.38 11.02
CA CYS A 144 -16.27 -13.18 9.80
C CYS A 144 -15.44 -14.47 9.95
N TYR A 145 -14.25 -14.38 10.52
CA TYR A 145 -13.40 -15.54 10.81
C TYR A 145 -14.04 -16.49 11.83
N ASP A 146 -14.73 -15.97 12.86
CA ASP A 146 -15.46 -16.81 13.81
C ASP A 146 -16.55 -17.66 13.15
N THR A 147 -17.14 -17.16 12.06
CA THR A 147 -18.23 -17.84 11.34
C THR A 147 -17.71 -18.72 10.19
N ALA A 148 -16.76 -18.23 9.40
CA ALA A 148 -16.28 -18.87 8.17
C ALA A 148 -15.02 -19.73 8.37
N GLY A 149 -14.36 -19.62 9.52
CA GLY A 149 -13.06 -20.21 9.79
C GLY A 149 -11.90 -19.32 9.38
N TYR A 150 -10.77 -19.50 10.07
CA TYR A 150 -9.53 -18.75 9.83
C TYR A 150 -9.00 -18.95 8.40
N SER A 151 -8.34 -17.90 7.88
CA SER A 151 -7.78 -17.82 6.53
C SER A 151 -8.83 -17.87 5.42
N SER A 152 -10.05 -17.37 5.66
CA SER A 152 -11.09 -17.29 4.63
C SER A 152 -10.78 -16.18 3.62
N CYS A 153 -10.60 -16.54 2.34
CA CYS A 153 -10.36 -15.56 1.28
C CYS A 153 -11.50 -14.54 1.15
N THR A 154 -12.74 -14.93 1.48
CA THR A 154 -13.90 -14.06 1.43
C THR A 154 -13.84 -13.00 2.52
N CYS A 155 -13.44 -13.39 3.74
CA CYS A 155 -13.26 -12.46 4.86
C CYS A 155 -12.10 -11.49 4.56
N ASP A 156 -10.96 -11.99 4.08
CA ASP A 156 -9.79 -11.14 3.77
C ASP A 156 -10.09 -10.15 2.64
N ALA A 157 -10.83 -10.59 1.62
CA ALA A 157 -11.28 -9.70 0.55
C ALA A 157 -12.29 -8.64 1.02
N ALA A 158 -13.13 -8.96 2.02
CA ALA A 158 -14.03 -7.98 2.62
C ALA A 158 -13.25 -6.93 3.42
N LEU A 159 -12.35 -7.37 4.30
CA LEU A 159 -11.47 -6.47 5.06
C LEU A 159 -10.66 -5.56 4.13
N ARG A 160 -10.08 -6.11 3.05
CA ARG A 160 -9.32 -5.32 2.08
C ARG A 160 -10.15 -4.18 1.48
N ARG A 161 -11.40 -4.43 1.10
CA ARG A 161 -12.27 -3.39 0.51
C ARG A 161 -12.63 -2.32 1.54
N GLU A 162 -12.95 -2.73 2.76
CA GLU A 162 -13.33 -1.79 3.82
C GLU A 162 -12.12 -0.93 4.25
N ALA A 163 -10.95 -1.54 4.41
CA ALA A 163 -9.72 -0.82 4.72
C ALA A 163 -9.33 0.15 3.59
N ALA A 164 -9.46 -0.25 2.31
CA ALA A 164 -9.23 0.66 1.19
C ALA A 164 -10.19 1.86 1.20
N SER A 165 -11.47 1.62 1.52
CA SER A 165 -12.43 2.73 1.67
C SER A 165 -12.03 3.70 2.79
N VAL A 166 -11.47 3.20 3.89
CA VAL A 166 -10.98 4.04 4.99
C VAL A 166 -9.70 4.77 4.61
N SER A 167 -8.81 4.17 3.80
CA SER A 167 -7.60 4.85 3.33
C SER A 167 -7.91 6.02 2.39
N ASP A 168 -9.02 5.96 1.66
CA ASP A 168 -9.46 6.99 0.73
C ASP A 168 -10.35 8.07 1.38
N ASP A 169 -10.75 7.88 2.64
CA ASP A 169 -11.67 8.78 3.35
C ASP A 169 -10.98 10.09 3.79
N PRO A 170 -11.36 11.26 3.23
CA PRO A 170 -10.76 12.53 3.59
C PRO A 170 -11.01 12.94 5.05
N ASP A 171 -12.11 12.45 5.66
CA ASP A 171 -12.50 12.76 7.03
C ASP A 171 -11.76 11.89 8.06
N ALA A 172 -11.20 10.76 7.65
CA ALA A 172 -10.34 9.94 8.50
C ALA A 172 -9.01 10.63 8.80
N SER A 173 -8.48 10.42 10.01
CA SER A 173 -7.17 10.96 10.37
C SER A 173 -6.08 10.43 9.43
N LEU A 174 -5.02 11.22 9.18
CA LEU A 174 -3.90 10.78 8.34
C LEU A 174 -3.26 9.48 8.86
N GLU A 175 -3.19 9.31 10.17
CA GLU A 175 -2.71 8.08 10.79
C GLU A 175 -3.63 6.91 10.49
N THR A 176 -4.95 7.07 10.67
CA THR A 176 -5.95 6.04 10.36
C THR A 176 -5.89 5.64 8.88
N ARG A 177 -5.82 6.61 7.95
CA ARG A 177 -5.69 6.33 6.51
C ARG A 177 -4.44 5.51 6.18
N ARG A 178 -3.29 5.89 6.76
CA ARG A 178 -2.01 5.17 6.57
C ARG A 178 -2.06 3.75 7.10
N ARG A 179 -2.64 3.57 8.28
CA ARG A 179 -2.83 2.24 8.88
C ARG A 179 -3.78 1.40 8.04
N ALA A 180 -4.84 2.00 7.50
CA ALA A 180 -5.80 1.32 6.64
C ALA A 180 -5.15 0.86 5.31
N LEU A 181 -4.26 1.67 4.74
CA LEU A 181 -3.46 1.25 3.58
C LEU A 181 -2.57 0.05 3.94
N SER A 182 -1.89 0.07 5.09
CA SER A 182 -1.10 -1.09 5.54
C SER A 182 -1.94 -2.37 5.70
N VAL A 183 -3.17 -2.27 6.21
CA VAL A 183 -4.10 -3.41 6.32
C VAL A 183 -4.53 -3.90 4.93
N THR A 184 -4.78 -2.97 3.99
CA THR A 184 -5.11 -3.29 2.60
C THR A 184 -4.02 -4.12 1.93
N GLU A 185 -2.76 -3.71 2.09
CA GLU A 185 -1.60 -4.45 1.54
C GLU A 185 -1.39 -5.79 2.25
N ALA A 186 -1.51 -5.82 3.59
CA ALA A 186 -1.35 -7.04 4.36
C ALA A 186 -2.38 -8.11 3.94
N THR A 187 -3.65 -7.74 3.81
CA THR A 187 -4.72 -8.66 3.38
C THR A 187 -4.60 -9.10 1.92
N ALA A 188 -3.87 -8.36 1.07
CA ALA A 188 -3.54 -8.80 -0.27
C ALA A 188 -2.38 -9.82 -0.31
N ALA A 189 -1.46 -9.73 0.65
CA ALA A 189 -0.28 -10.59 0.75
C ALA A 189 -0.50 -11.90 1.53
N MET A 190 -1.54 -11.95 2.39
CA MET A 190 -1.83 -13.12 3.21
C MET A 190 -2.36 -14.30 2.38
N ASP A 191 -1.84 -15.49 2.67
CA ASP A 191 -2.39 -16.74 2.14
C ASP A 191 -3.78 -17.01 2.70
N CYS A 192 -4.72 -17.36 1.83
CA CYS A 192 -6.10 -17.66 2.19
C CYS A 192 -6.61 -18.92 1.48
N ARG A 193 -7.68 -19.50 2.02
CA ARG A 193 -8.41 -20.65 1.48
C ARG A 193 -9.77 -20.20 0.95
N ARG A 194 -10.12 -20.68 -0.24
CA ARG A 194 -11.47 -20.58 -0.77
C ARG A 194 -12.31 -21.72 -0.18
N PRO A 195 -13.61 -21.48 0.09
CA PRO A 195 -14.53 -22.52 0.55
C PRO A 195 -14.67 -23.66 -0.47
#